data_AF-G4TXU2-F1
#
_entry.id   AF-G4TXU2-F1
#
_cell.length_a   1.000
_cell.length_b   1.000
_cell.length_c   1.000
_cell.angle_alpha   90.00
_cell.angle_beta   90.00
_cell.angle_gamma   90.00
#
_symmetry.space_group_name_H-M   'P 1'
#
loop_
_entity.id
_entity.type
_entity.pdbx_description
1 polymer ?
#
loop_
_entity_poly.entity_id
_entity_poly.type
_entity_poly.pdbx_seq_one_letter_code
_entity_poly.pdbx_strand_id
1 'polypeptide(L)'
;MDDNEQVSKLRNPLALPILTSVLRNLAEDPMVRHEAAEAIGAISQEDCLALLEEYANRPGECREVRETCEIAIAKIRWDWGEGKSVREKEAKQAESDKQFTSEDPAPPIAIPESKPGKKYTASDEEIEQLRQTLVDNNVPLFTRYRAMFSLRNLCPTHPKAIDALASAFTASEPSALFKHEVAFIFGQVLSPLSVPALIKVLEDEEENAMVRHEAAEALGGIATEECLPVLKKWMNKEDAPTVVRESCIVAMDMWEYENSNEFQYANGLSSEPPLAQPITV
;
A
#
# COMPACT_ATOMS: atom_id res chain seq x y z
N MET A 1 -6.04 10.81 3.28
CA MET A 1 -6.42 9.49 3.83
C MET A 1 -7.85 9.24 3.44
N ASP A 2 -8.05 8.35 2.48
CA ASP A 2 -9.37 7.91 2.02
C ASP A 2 -10.10 7.22 3.18
N ASP A 3 -11.38 7.56 3.40
CA ASP A 3 -12.20 6.98 4.46
C ASP A 3 -12.39 5.46 4.28
N ASN A 4 -12.21 4.94 3.06
CA ASN A 4 -12.25 3.49 2.77
C ASN A 4 -11.01 2.73 3.27
N GLU A 5 -9.83 3.38 3.29
CA GLU A 5 -8.56 2.76 3.72
C GLU A 5 -8.54 2.47 5.24
N GLN A 6 -9.32 3.22 6.03
CA GLN A 6 -9.46 2.95 7.47
C GLN A 6 -10.35 1.72 7.76
N VAL A 7 -11.25 1.35 6.84
CA VAL A 7 -12.19 0.25 7.05
C VAL A 7 -11.51 -1.11 6.95
N SER A 8 -10.53 -1.28 6.05
CA SER A 8 -9.75 -2.53 5.93
C SER A 8 -8.99 -2.86 7.22
N LYS A 9 -8.42 -1.84 7.88
CA LYS A 9 -7.63 -1.94 9.13
C LYS A 9 -8.43 -2.48 10.32
N LEU A 10 -9.75 -2.33 10.32
CA LEU A 10 -10.59 -2.74 11.44
C LEU A 10 -10.92 -4.24 11.44
N ARG A 11 -10.76 -4.94 10.31
CA ARG A 11 -11.19 -6.34 10.10
C ARG A 11 -12.57 -6.64 10.70
N ASN A 12 -13.45 -5.64 10.74
CA ASN A 12 -14.68 -5.70 11.51
C ASN A 12 -15.79 -6.26 10.62
N PRO A 13 -16.34 -7.46 10.92
CA PRO A 13 -17.40 -8.06 10.10
C PRO A 13 -18.67 -7.20 10.00
N LEU A 14 -18.86 -6.23 10.91
CA LEU A 14 -19.97 -5.27 10.83
C LEU A 14 -19.90 -4.35 9.60
N ALA A 15 -18.73 -4.21 8.95
CA ALA A 15 -18.58 -3.44 7.72
C ALA A 15 -19.04 -4.20 6.46
N LEU A 16 -19.14 -5.53 6.50
CA LEU A 16 -19.45 -6.37 5.34
C LEU A 16 -20.73 -5.97 4.59
N PRO A 17 -21.85 -5.58 5.23
CA PRO A 17 -23.04 -5.14 4.50
C PRO A 17 -22.78 -3.92 3.62
N ILE A 18 -22.00 -2.96 4.11
CA ILE A 18 -21.64 -1.74 3.36
C ILE A 18 -20.67 -2.09 2.24
N LEU A 19 -19.59 -2.80 2.54
CA LEU A 19 -18.59 -3.21 1.56
C LEU A 19 -19.20 -4.05 0.42
N THR A 20 -20.12 -4.96 0.76
CA THR A 20 -20.87 -5.75 -0.23
C THR A 20 -21.75 -4.85 -1.10
N SER A 21 -22.39 -3.83 -0.51
CA SER A 21 -23.20 -2.86 -1.26
C SER A 21 -22.35 -2.06 -2.24
N VAL A 22 -21.16 -1.62 -1.81
CA VAL A 22 -20.22 -0.88 -2.66
C VAL A 22 -19.73 -1.75 -3.82
N LEU A 23 -19.24 -2.97 -3.55
CA LEU A 23 -18.77 -3.89 -4.59
C LEU A 23 -19.86 -4.19 -5.65
N ARG A 24 -21.12 -4.31 -5.21
CA ARG A 24 -22.28 -4.56 -6.09
C ARG A 24 -22.75 -3.35 -6.89
N ASN A 25 -22.41 -2.13 -6.47
CA ASN A 25 -22.87 -0.93 -7.15
C ASN A 25 -22.05 -0.69 -8.42
N LEU A 26 -22.55 -1.16 -9.57
CA LEU A 26 -21.88 -0.98 -10.86
C LEU A 26 -21.81 0.47 -11.36
N ALA A 27 -22.54 1.39 -10.70
CA ALA A 27 -22.44 2.82 -10.98
C ALA A 27 -21.32 3.49 -10.16
N GLU A 28 -20.75 2.79 -9.19
CA GLU A 28 -19.61 3.25 -8.40
C GLU A 28 -18.31 3.15 -9.21
N ASP A 29 -17.35 4.03 -8.91
CA ASP A 29 -16.06 4.01 -9.56
C ASP A 29 -15.33 2.66 -9.30
N PRO A 30 -14.70 2.05 -10.32
CA PRO A 30 -13.92 0.82 -10.13
C PRO A 30 -12.86 0.91 -9.03
N MET A 31 -12.29 2.10 -8.79
CA MET A 31 -11.33 2.36 -7.72
C MET A 31 -11.95 2.06 -6.34
N VAL A 32 -13.08 2.69 -6.05
CA VAL A 32 -13.84 2.49 -4.81
C VAL A 32 -14.30 1.03 -4.66
N ARG A 33 -14.64 0.37 -5.76
CA ARG A 33 -15.09 -1.04 -5.75
C ARG A 33 -13.96 -2.02 -5.49
N HIS A 34 -12.73 -1.78 -5.96
CA HIS A 34 -11.61 -2.65 -5.59
C HIS A 34 -11.25 -2.50 -4.13
N GLU A 35 -11.24 -1.28 -3.58
CA GLU A 35 -11.03 -1.04 -2.14
C GLU A 35 -12.03 -1.82 -1.29
N ALA A 36 -13.29 -1.85 -1.71
CA ALA A 36 -14.31 -2.66 -1.05
C ALA A 36 -14.02 -4.17 -1.14
N ALA A 37 -13.60 -4.67 -2.30
CA ALA A 37 -13.23 -6.08 -2.47
C ALA A 37 -12.00 -6.48 -1.63
N GLU A 38 -11.01 -5.60 -1.55
CA GLU A 38 -9.81 -5.79 -0.74
C GLU A 38 -10.17 -5.84 0.75
N ALA A 39 -10.95 -4.87 1.24
CA ALA A 39 -11.41 -4.85 2.62
C ALA A 39 -12.23 -6.09 2.99
N ILE A 40 -13.07 -6.61 2.08
CA ILE A 40 -13.76 -7.89 2.26
C ILE A 40 -12.75 -9.04 2.42
N GLY A 41 -11.71 -9.07 1.57
CA GLY A 41 -10.60 -10.02 1.67
C GLY A 41 -9.86 -9.95 3.01
N ALA A 42 -9.60 -8.73 3.51
CA ALA A 42 -8.94 -8.50 4.80
C ALA A 42 -9.79 -8.97 6.00
N ILE A 43 -11.12 -8.77 5.96
CA ILE A 43 -12.05 -9.29 6.98
C ILE A 43 -12.04 -10.83 7.03
N SER A 44 -11.87 -11.45 5.86
CA SER A 44 -11.60 -12.89 5.73
C SER A 44 -12.67 -13.81 6.32
N GLN A 45 -13.92 -13.64 5.86
CA GLN A 45 -15.03 -14.54 6.17
C GLN A 45 -15.36 -15.44 4.97
N GLU A 46 -15.52 -16.75 5.21
CA GLU A 46 -15.75 -17.74 4.15
C GLU A 46 -17.06 -17.52 3.38
N ASP A 47 -18.07 -16.93 4.01
CA ASP A 47 -19.37 -16.61 3.40
C ASP A 47 -19.29 -15.53 2.31
N CYS A 48 -18.20 -14.75 2.28
CA CYS A 48 -17.93 -13.75 1.26
C CYS A 48 -17.38 -14.36 -0.05
N LEU A 49 -16.95 -15.62 -0.05
CA LEU A 49 -16.35 -16.27 -1.22
C LEU A 49 -17.27 -16.26 -2.44
N ALA A 50 -18.56 -16.57 -2.26
CA ALA A 50 -19.50 -16.61 -3.37
C ALA A 50 -19.68 -15.24 -4.05
N LEU A 51 -19.68 -14.16 -3.25
CA LEU A 51 -19.74 -12.78 -3.76
C LEU A 51 -18.47 -12.45 -4.54
N LEU A 52 -17.29 -12.72 -3.96
CA LEU A 52 -16.02 -12.41 -4.64
C LEU A 52 -15.88 -13.24 -5.92
N GLU A 53 -16.29 -14.50 -5.93
CA GLU A 53 -16.27 -15.38 -7.12
C GLU A 53 -17.21 -14.85 -8.22
N GLU A 54 -18.37 -14.28 -7.86
CA GLU A 54 -19.26 -13.61 -8.80
C GLU A 54 -18.52 -12.48 -9.53
N TYR A 55 -17.89 -11.55 -8.79
CA TYR A 55 -17.24 -10.38 -9.36
C TYR A 55 -15.91 -10.69 -10.04
N ALA A 56 -15.15 -11.69 -9.55
CA ALA A 56 -13.95 -12.18 -10.23
C ALA A 56 -14.26 -12.75 -11.64
N ASN A 57 -15.43 -13.35 -11.85
CA ASN A 57 -15.80 -13.98 -13.12
C ASN A 57 -16.84 -13.20 -13.93
N ARG A 58 -17.24 -12.02 -13.46
CA ARG A 58 -18.33 -11.25 -14.05
C ARG A 58 -17.96 -10.72 -15.45
N PRO A 59 -18.75 -11.02 -16.50
CA PRO A 59 -18.53 -10.45 -17.82
C PRO A 59 -18.67 -8.92 -17.82
N GLY A 60 -17.71 -8.23 -18.44
CA GLY A 60 -17.69 -6.77 -18.51
C GLY A 60 -17.26 -6.07 -17.22
N GLU A 61 -16.77 -6.81 -16.21
CA GLU A 61 -16.19 -6.21 -15.02
C GLU A 61 -14.84 -5.55 -15.31
N CYS A 62 -14.51 -4.51 -14.56
CA CYS A 62 -13.20 -3.86 -14.62
C CYS A 62 -12.11 -4.86 -14.21
N ARG A 63 -10.94 -4.79 -14.86
CA ARG A 63 -9.88 -5.78 -14.62
C ARG A 63 -9.37 -5.71 -13.18
N GLU A 64 -9.21 -4.50 -12.66
CA GLU A 64 -8.73 -4.18 -11.33
C GLU A 64 -9.66 -4.81 -10.28
N VAL A 65 -10.98 -4.60 -10.40
CA VAL A 65 -11.97 -5.24 -9.50
C VAL A 65 -11.91 -6.76 -9.57
N ARG A 66 -11.80 -7.36 -10.77
CA ARG A 66 -11.67 -8.81 -10.91
C ARG A 66 -10.43 -9.35 -10.21
N GLU A 67 -9.28 -8.74 -10.49
CA GLU A 67 -7.99 -9.15 -9.92
C GLU A 67 -7.98 -8.98 -8.40
N THR A 68 -8.58 -7.92 -7.86
CA THR A 68 -8.72 -7.75 -6.41
C THR A 68 -9.61 -8.82 -5.80
N CYS A 69 -10.73 -9.18 -6.44
CA CYS A 69 -11.54 -10.32 -6.01
C CYS A 69 -10.76 -11.64 -6.05
N GLU A 70 -9.95 -11.88 -7.09
CA GLU A 70 -9.07 -13.06 -7.19
C GLU A 70 -8.09 -13.14 -6.01
N ILE A 71 -7.45 -12.02 -5.67
CA ILE A 71 -6.52 -11.92 -4.53
C ILE A 71 -7.27 -12.14 -3.21
N ALA A 72 -8.41 -11.48 -3.02
CA ALA A 72 -9.24 -11.62 -1.81
C ALA A 72 -9.71 -13.07 -1.60
N ILE A 73 -10.13 -13.77 -2.66
CA ILE A 73 -10.47 -15.20 -2.61
C ILE A 73 -9.26 -16.02 -2.18
N ALA A 74 -8.09 -15.78 -2.77
CA ALA A 74 -6.87 -16.50 -2.44
C ALA A 74 -6.44 -16.25 -0.98
N LYS A 75 -6.58 -15.01 -0.51
CA LYS A 75 -6.32 -14.61 0.88
C LYS A 75 -7.23 -15.33 1.86
N ILE A 76 -8.54 -15.34 1.62
CA ILE A 76 -9.51 -16.08 2.44
C ILE A 76 -9.13 -17.56 2.47
N ARG A 77 -8.92 -18.18 1.31
CA ARG A 77 -8.57 -19.61 1.24
C ARG A 77 -7.25 -19.91 1.97
N TRP A 78 -6.26 -19.02 1.90
CA TRP A 78 -5.02 -19.15 2.65
C TRP A 78 -5.25 -19.04 4.16
N ASP A 79 -5.99 -18.02 4.61
CA ASP A 79 -6.31 -17.75 6.01
C ASP A 79 -7.05 -18.90 6.71
N TRP A 80 -7.89 -19.61 5.98
CA TRP A 80 -8.66 -20.76 6.48
C TRP A 80 -8.01 -22.11 6.16
N GLY A 81 -6.95 -22.11 5.35
CA GLY A 81 -6.17 -23.29 4.95
C GLY A 81 -4.77 -23.31 5.57
N GLU A 82 -3.74 -23.32 4.72
CA GLU A 82 -2.33 -23.43 5.14
C GLU A 82 -1.86 -22.28 6.04
N GLY A 83 -2.46 -21.10 5.89
CA GLY A 83 -2.15 -19.87 6.62
C GLY A 83 -2.80 -19.76 7.99
N LYS A 84 -3.70 -20.67 8.36
CA LYS A 84 -4.49 -20.56 9.59
C LYS A 84 -3.64 -20.36 10.85
N SER A 85 -2.55 -21.12 10.96
CA SER A 85 -1.63 -21.00 12.10
C SER A 85 -0.84 -19.68 12.12
N VAL A 86 -0.59 -19.09 10.96
CA VAL A 86 0.08 -17.78 10.82
C VAL A 86 -0.89 -16.68 11.21
N ARG A 87 -2.10 -16.69 10.63
CA ARG A 87 -3.18 -15.75 10.97
C ARG A 87 -3.50 -15.73 12.47
N GLU A 88 -3.62 -16.90 13.10
CA GLU A 88 -3.88 -17.01 14.55
C GLU A 88 -2.74 -16.47 15.42
N LYS A 89 -1.49 -16.51 14.93
CA LYS A 89 -0.33 -15.92 15.60
C LYS A 89 -0.32 -14.40 15.44
N GLU A 90 -0.53 -13.90 14.23
CA GLU A 90 -0.58 -12.47 13.93
C GLU A 90 -1.71 -11.77 14.71
N ALA A 91 -2.88 -12.41 14.83
CA ALA A 91 -3.99 -11.89 15.63
C ALA A 91 -3.67 -11.75 17.14
N LYS A 92 -2.61 -12.41 17.62
CA LYS A 92 -2.16 -12.34 19.02
C LYS A 92 -0.88 -11.51 19.17
N GLN A 93 -0.28 -11.07 18.07
CA GLN A 93 0.94 -10.28 18.08
C GLN A 93 0.62 -8.84 18.48
N ALA A 94 1.46 -8.24 19.33
CA ALA A 94 1.30 -6.84 19.68
C ALA A 94 1.63 -5.95 18.48
N GLU A 95 0.88 -4.86 18.31
CA GLU A 95 1.09 -3.92 17.19
C GLU A 95 2.51 -3.34 17.19
N SER A 96 3.11 -3.14 18.37
CA SER A 96 4.50 -2.70 18.54
C SER A 96 5.54 -3.63 17.91
N ASP A 97 5.17 -4.89 17.63
CA ASP A 97 6.08 -5.90 17.10
C ASP A 97 6.01 -6.02 15.57
N LYS A 98 5.10 -5.29 14.92
CA LYS A 98 4.93 -5.24 13.47
C LYS A 98 5.77 -4.11 12.89
N GLN A 99 6.45 -4.42 11.78
CA GLN A 99 7.23 -3.42 11.04
C GLN A 99 6.32 -2.52 10.18
N PHE A 100 5.27 -3.12 9.64
CA PHE A 100 4.22 -2.47 8.87
C PHE A 100 2.88 -2.82 9.53
N THR A 101 2.03 -1.82 9.73
CA THR A 101 0.73 -1.96 10.38
C THR A 101 -0.41 -2.15 9.38
N SER A 102 -0.08 -2.23 8.08
CA SER A 102 -1.02 -2.47 7.00
C SER A 102 -1.59 -3.88 7.03
N GLU A 103 -2.80 -4.01 6.50
CA GLU A 103 -3.46 -5.29 6.30
C GLU A 103 -3.19 -5.78 4.88
N ASP A 104 -2.18 -6.64 4.74
CA ASP A 104 -1.68 -7.04 3.42
C ASP A 104 -2.64 -8.00 2.69
N PRO A 105 -2.95 -7.77 1.40
CA PRO A 105 -3.75 -8.67 0.58
C PRO A 105 -3.15 -10.08 0.41
N ALA A 106 -1.84 -10.23 0.63
CA ALA A 106 -1.17 -11.52 0.65
C ALA A 106 -0.04 -11.56 1.70
N PRO A 107 0.16 -12.69 2.39
CA PRO A 107 1.26 -12.84 3.34
C PRO A 107 2.61 -12.95 2.60
N PRO A 108 3.72 -12.50 3.19
CA PRO A 108 5.04 -12.66 2.56
C PRO A 108 5.40 -14.14 2.32
N ILE A 109 6.21 -14.41 1.31
CA ILE A 109 6.93 -15.69 1.17
C ILE A 109 7.94 -15.81 2.32
N ALA A 110 7.91 -16.96 3.01
CA ALA A 110 8.86 -17.26 4.07
C ALA A 110 10.27 -17.41 3.50
N ILE A 111 11.22 -16.61 4.00
CA ILE A 111 12.63 -16.69 3.62
C ILE A 111 13.34 -17.66 4.59
N PRO A 112 13.87 -18.80 4.10
CA PRO A 112 14.38 -19.89 4.93
C PRO A 112 15.48 -19.50 5.94
N GLU A 113 16.27 -18.46 5.63
CA GLU A 113 17.45 -18.07 6.43
C GLU A 113 17.26 -16.80 7.26
N SER A 114 16.02 -16.44 7.60
CA SER A 114 15.81 -15.43 8.65
C SER A 114 16.29 -15.99 10.00
N LYS A 115 17.54 -15.66 10.37
CA LYS A 115 18.16 -16.13 11.61
C LYS A 115 17.25 -15.79 12.80
N PRO A 116 17.09 -16.69 13.79
CA PRO A 116 16.34 -16.38 15.00
C PRO A 116 16.85 -15.07 15.62
N GLY A 117 15.97 -14.07 15.74
CA GLY A 117 16.31 -12.74 16.26
C GLY A 117 16.75 -11.70 15.24
N LYS A 118 16.88 -12.04 13.96
CA LYS A 118 16.99 -11.08 12.84
C LYS A 118 15.81 -11.26 11.90
N LYS A 119 14.67 -10.65 12.27
CA LYS A 119 13.55 -10.52 11.33
C LYS A 119 14.09 -9.77 10.10
N TYR A 120 13.92 -10.34 8.89
CA TYR A 120 14.19 -9.68 7.61
C TYR A 120 15.67 -9.53 7.19
N THR A 121 16.40 -10.64 7.12
CA THR A 121 17.66 -10.73 6.36
C THR A 121 17.47 -11.65 5.16
N ALA A 122 17.99 -11.24 3.99
CA ALA A 122 18.04 -12.05 2.78
C ALA A 122 19.39 -11.86 2.08
N SER A 123 19.82 -12.83 1.28
CA SER A 123 20.93 -12.68 0.34
C SER A 123 20.50 -11.94 -0.92
N ASP A 124 21.48 -11.49 -1.70
CA ASP A 124 21.25 -10.91 -3.02
C ASP A 124 20.54 -11.90 -3.96
N GLU A 125 20.90 -13.19 -3.87
CA GLU A 125 20.28 -14.26 -4.65
C GLU A 125 18.81 -14.48 -4.26
N GLU A 126 18.48 -14.43 -2.98
CA GLU A 126 17.09 -14.52 -2.51
C GLU A 126 16.25 -13.34 -2.99
N ILE A 127 16.80 -12.12 -2.98
CA ILE A 127 16.14 -10.93 -3.54
C ILE A 127 15.92 -11.07 -5.03
N GLU A 128 16.90 -11.61 -5.76
CA GLU A 128 16.76 -11.83 -7.20
C GLU A 128 15.70 -12.90 -7.52
N GLN A 129 15.57 -13.96 -6.71
CA GLN A 129 14.49 -14.95 -6.86
C GLN A 129 13.10 -14.34 -6.62
N LEU A 130 12.99 -13.48 -5.60
CA LEU A 130 11.75 -12.72 -5.34
C LEU A 130 11.44 -11.77 -6.51
N ARG A 131 12.45 -11.08 -7.06
CA ARG A 131 12.30 -10.21 -8.24
C ARG A 131 11.79 -11.00 -9.45
N GLN A 132 12.37 -12.16 -9.72
CA GLN A 132 11.93 -13.04 -10.81
C GLN A 132 10.47 -13.47 -10.63
N THR A 133 10.08 -13.83 -9.42
CA THR A 133 8.68 -14.16 -9.09
C THR A 133 7.76 -12.96 -9.28
N LEU A 134 8.18 -11.76 -8.85
CA LEU A 134 7.40 -10.52 -8.95
C LEU A 134 7.03 -10.17 -10.39
N VAL A 135 7.98 -10.29 -11.32
CA VAL A 135 7.84 -9.84 -12.71
C VAL A 135 7.38 -10.93 -13.69
N ASP A 136 7.31 -12.20 -13.26
CA ASP A 136 6.85 -13.30 -14.11
C ASP A 136 5.31 -13.35 -14.17
N ASN A 137 4.76 -12.96 -15.33
CA ASN A 137 3.31 -12.98 -15.57
C ASN A 137 2.70 -14.40 -15.67
N ASN A 138 3.52 -15.46 -15.70
CA ASN A 138 3.04 -16.84 -15.64
C ASN A 138 2.84 -17.32 -14.20
N VAL A 139 3.33 -16.58 -13.21
CA VAL A 139 3.13 -16.89 -11.80
C VAL A 139 1.75 -16.36 -11.36
N PRO A 140 0.96 -17.14 -10.58
CA PRO A 140 -0.34 -16.68 -10.07
C PRO A 140 -0.23 -15.36 -9.31
N LEU A 141 -1.21 -14.47 -9.52
CA LEU A 141 -1.22 -13.12 -8.96
C LEU A 141 -0.98 -13.09 -7.45
N PHE A 142 -1.65 -13.97 -6.70
CA PHE A 142 -1.45 -14.11 -5.27
C PHE A 142 0.02 -14.39 -4.91
N THR A 143 0.69 -15.32 -5.60
CA THR A 143 2.12 -15.64 -5.36
C THR A 143 3.02 -14.44 -5.67
N ARG A 144 2.71 -13.67 -6.71
CA ARG A 144 3.44 -12.43 -7.04
C ARG A 144 3.28 -11.37 -5.95
N TYR A 145 2.07 -11.20 -5.41
CA TYR A 145 1.81 -10.35 -4.24
C TYR A 145 2.59 -10.81 -3.01
N ARG A 146 2.65 -12.13 -2.74
CA ARG A 146 3.48 -12.67 -1.65
C ARG A 146 4.97 -12.29 -1.82
N ALA A 147 5.49 -12.37 -3.05
CA ALA A 147 6.86 -11.94 -3.34
C ALA A 147 7.05 -10.43 -3.16
N MET A 148 6.06 -9.64 -3.56
CA MET A 148 6.01 -8.19 -3.37
C MET A 148 6.12 -7.80 -1.89
N PHE A 149 5.31 -8.40 -1.03
CA PHE A 149 5.35 -8.14 0.42
C PHE A 149 6.62 -8.68 1.10
N SER A 150 7.21 -9.77 0.59
CA SER A 150 8.55 -10.18 1.01
C SER A 150 9.61 -9.12 0.70
N LEU A 151 9.59 -8.55 -0.51
CA LEU A 151 10.52 -7.49 -0.90
C LEU A 151 10.30 -6.21 -0.08
N ARG A 152 9.05 -5.79 0.18
CA ARG A 152 8.74 -4.67 1.08
C ARG A 152 9.43 -4.85 2.43
N ASN A 153 9.25 -6.02 3.04
CA ASN A 153 9.78 -6.30 4.36
C ASN A 153 11.33 -6.25 4.41
N LEU A 154 12.00 -6.47 3.28
CA LEU A 154 13.45 -6.36 3.14
C LEU A 154 13.94 -4.94 2.83
N CYS A 155 13.08 -4.02 2.37
CA CYS A 155 13.51 -2.69 1.94
C CYS A 155 14.28 -1.90 3.02
N PRO A 156 13.87 -1.92 4.31
CA PRO A 156 14.57 -1.14 5.34
C PRO A 156 16.00 -1.63 5.63
N THR A 157 16.34 -2.87 5.27
CA THR A 157 17.68 -3.45 5.49
C THR A 157 18.43 -3.71 4.19
N HIS A 158 17.76 -3.65 3.04
CA HIS A 158 18.32 -4.07 1.76
C HIS A 158 17.86 -3.18 0.58
N PRO A 159 18.66 -2.18 0.16
CA PRO A 159 18.33 -1.28 -0.95
C PRO A 159 17.96 -2.00 -2.26
N LYS A 160 18.60 -3.13 -2.58
CA LYS A 160 18.25 -3.92 -3.78
C LYS A 160 16.80 -4.42 -3.81
N ALA A 161 16.14 -4.53 -2.66
CA ALA A 161 14.72 -4.88 -2.63
C ALA A 161 13.84 -3.76 -3.21
N ILE A 162 14.26 -2.49 -3.07
CA ILE A 162 13.60 -1.34 -3.68
C ILE A 162 13.76 -1.40 -5.20
N ASP A 163 14.98 -1.68 -5.70
CA ASP A 163 15.22 -1.88 -7.13
C ASP A 163 14.40 -3.04 -7.70
N ALA A 164 14.29 -4.15 -6.95
CA ALA A 164 13.48 -5.30 -7.32
C ALA A 164 11.99 -4.93 -7.42
N LEU A 165 11.43 -4.21 -6.44
CA LEU A 165 10.06 -3.71 -6.50
C LEU A 165 9.84 -2.77 -7.68
N ALA A 166 10.76 -1.81 -7.90
CA ALA A 166 10.65 -0.82 -8.97
C ALA A 166 10.64 -1.47 -10.37
N SER A 167 11.26 -2.64 -10.52
CA SER A 167 11.25 -3.39 -11.79
C SER A 167 9.85 -3.82 -12.24
N ALA A 168 8.88 -3.91 -11.31
CA ALA A 168 7.49 -4.23 -11.63
C ALA A 168 6.81 -3.16 -12.49
N PHE A 169 7.18 -1.88 -12.37
CA PHE A 169 6.62 -0.82 -13.22
C PHE A 169 6.99 -0.97 -14.69
N THR A 170 8.11 -1.62 -14.97
CA THR A 170 8.64 -1.81 -16.33
C THR A 170 8.52 -3.23 -16.88
N ALA A 171 7.89 -4.16 -16.13
CA ALA A 171 7.66 -5.49 -16.67
C ALA A 171 6.70 -5.42 -17.86
N SER A 172 6.70 -6.43 -18.75
CA SER A 172 6.05 -6.32 -20.05
C SER A 172 4.53 -6.25 -20.01
N GLU A 173 3.87 -6.71 -18.93
CA GLU A 173 2.41 -6.69 -18.79
C GLU A 173 1.94 -6.67 -17.30
N PRO A 174 2.34 -5.71 -16.46
CA PRO A 174 1.85 -5.63 -15.10
C PRO A 174 0.49 -4.95 -15.11
N SER A 175 -0.51 -5.52 -14.44
CA SER A 175 -1.83 -4.89 -14.33
C SER A 175 -1.73 -3.57 -13.57
N ALA A 176 -2.68 -2.66 -13.83
CA ALA A 176 -2.76 -1.40 -13.10
C ALA A 176 -2.87 -1.64 -11.59
N LEU A 177 -3.69 -2.61 -11.16
CA LEU A 177 -3.79 -3.02 -9.75
C LEU A 177 -2.44 -3.46 -9.18
N PHE A 178 -1.66 -4.27 -9.90
CA PHE A 178 -0.35 -4.74 -9.42
C PHE A 178 0.65 -3.60 -9.28
N LYS A 179 0.67 -2.66 -10.23
CA LYS A 179 1.56 -1.48 -10.16
C LYS A 179 1.12 -0.52 -9.06
N HIS A 180 -0.19 -0.33 -8.90
CA HIS A 180 -0.78 0.43 -7.80
C HIS A 180 -0.26 -0.09 -6.46
N GLU A 181 -0.33 -1.40 -6.23
CA GLU A 181 0.18 -1.99 -4.98
C GLU A 181 1.69 -1.73 -4.77
N VAL A 182 2.50 -1.76 -5.84
CA VAL A 182 3.93 -1.43 -5.76
C VAL A 182 4.15 0.03 -5.36
N ALA A 183 3.37 0.97 -5.90
CA ALA A 183 3.42 2.37 -5.52
C ALA A 183 2.99 2.57 -4.06
N PHE A 184 1.92 1.91 -3.63
CA PHE A 184 1.43 1.91 -2.25
C PHE A 184 2.51 1.42 -1.28
N ILE A 185 3.16 0.30 -1.61
CA ILE A 185 4.29 -0.24 -0.84
C ILE A 185 5.44 0.77 -0.73
N PHE A 186 5.74 1.53 -1.77
CA PHE A 186 6.75 2.58 -1.66
C PHE A 186 6.32 3.73 -0.74
N GLY A 187 5.03 4.06 -0.69
CA GLY A 187 4.45 4.95 0.31
C GLY A 187 4.58 4.41 1.74
N GLN A 188 4.56 3.09 1.95
CA GLN A 188 4.81 2.48 3.26
C GLN A 188 6.29 2.45 3.64
N VAL A 189 7.17 2.20 2.67
CA VAL A 189 8.62 2.06 2.88
C VAL A 189 9.27 3.43 3.12
N LEU A 190 8.71 4.51 2.55
CA LEU A 190 9.18 5.89 2.71
C LEU A 190 10.67 6.11 2.39
N SER A 191 11.23 5.29 1.48
CA SER A 191 12.64 5.40 1.11
C SER A 191 12.83 6.36 -0.06
N PRO A 192 13.74 7.35 0.04
CA PRO A 192 14.09 8.23 -1.08
C PRO A 192 14.58 7.48 -2.34
N LEU A 193 15.05 6.23 -2.19
CA LEU A 193 15.51 5.42 -3.32
C LEU A 193 14.38 5.04 -4.31
N SER A 194 13.11 5.06 -3.89
CA SER A 194 11.97 4.81 -4.78
C SER A 194 11.51 6.03 -5.57
N VAL A 195 11.90 7.25 -5.16
CA VAL A 195 11.46 8.52 -5.75
C VAL A 195 11.64 8.56 -7.28
N PRO A 196 12.79 8.17 -7.86
CA PRO A 196 12.96 8.21 -9.31
C PRO A 196 11.94 7.34 -10.07
N ALA A 197 11.56 6.19 -9.51
CA ALA A 197 10.57 5.30 -10.11
C ALA A 197 9.16 5.89 -9.99
N LEU A 198 8.81 6.43 -8.82
CA LEU A 198 7.51 7.06 -8.57
C LEU A 198 7.29 8.32 -9.42
N ILE A 199 8.30 9.18 -9.57
CA ILE A 199 8.25 10.34 -10.46
C ILE A 199 7.96 9.89 -11.89
N LYS A 200 8.66 8.86 -12.38
CA LYS A 200 8.45 8.33 -13.73
C LYS A 200 7.02 7.84 -13.93
N VAL A 201 6.45 7.14 -12.94
CA VAL A 201 5.06 6.67 -12.96
C VAL A 201 4.08 7.85 -13.00
N LEU A 202 4.23 8.83 -12.10
CA LEU A 202 3.34 9.99 -12.05
C LEU A 202 3.42 10.83 -13.34
N GLU A 203 4.60 10.94 -13.95
CA GLU A 203 4.81 11.70 -15.20
C GLU A 203 4.35 10.98 -16.48
N ASP A 204 4.12 9.68 -16.44
CA ASP A 204 3.67 8.92 -17.60
C ASP A 204 2.17 9.15 -17.86
N GLU A 205 1.84 9.96 -18.87
CA GLU A 205 0.45 10.27 -19.24
C GLU A 205 -0.30 9.04 -19.80
N GLU A 206 0.42 8.02 -20.24
CA GLU A 206 -0.17 6.76 -20.74
C GLU A 206 -0.37 5.73 -19.60
N GLU A 207 0.16 5.98 -18.41
CA GLU A 207 -0.05 5.12 -17.25
C GLU A 207 -1.46 5.29 -16.67
N ASN A 208 -2.01 4.19 -16.15
CA ASN A 208 -3.35 4.18 -15.58
C ASN A 208 -3.44 5.15 -14.37
N ALA A 209 -4.53 5.93 -14.31
CA ALA A 209 -4.77 6.91 -13.27
C ALA A 209 -4.70 6.33 -11.84
N MET A 210 -5.08 5.06 -11.65
CA MET A 210 -4.94 4.31 -10.40
C MET A 210 -3.49 4.28 -9.91
N VAL A 211 -2.57 3.92 -10.80
CA VAL A 211 -1.15 3.81 -10.46
C VAL A 211 -0.56 5.19 -10.18
N ARG A 212 -1.02 6.19 -10.95
CA ARG A 212 -0.52 7.56 -10.87
C ARG A 212 -0.97 8.28 -9.59
N HIS A 213 -2.20 8.08 -9.12
CA HIS A 213 -2.64 8.65 -7.85
C HIS A 213 -1.82 8.08 -6.70
N GLU A 214 -1.60 6.76 -6.71
CA GLU A 214 -0.86 6.09 -5.65
C GLU A 214 0.61 6.53 -5.63
N ALA A 215 1.21 6.73 -6.82
CA ALA A 215 2.54 7.30 -6.92
C ALA A 215 2.61 8.74 -6.39
N ALA A 216 1.57 9.56 -6.61
CA ALA A 216 1.51 10.91 -6.06
C ALA A 216 1.46 10.90 -4.53
N GLU A 217 0.62 10.07 -3.93
CA GLU A 217 0.49 9.96 -2.47
C GLU A 217 1.78 9.43 -1.83
N ALA A 218 2.40 8.42 -2.42
CA ALA A 218 3.70 7.91 -2.00
C ALA A 218 4.80 9.01 -2.03
N LEU A 219 4.85 9.81 -3.10
CA LEU A 219 5.78 10.94 -3.19
C LEU A 219 5.51 12.01 -2.11
N GLY A 220 4.24 12.28 -1.81
CA GLY A 220 3.84 13.19 -0.73
C GLY A 220 4.35 12.74 0.63
N GLY A 221 4.23 11.44 0.94
CA GLY A 221 4.72 10.86 2.19
C GLY A 221 6.25 10.77 2.29
N ILE A 222 6.94 10.45 1.19
CA ILE A 222 8.42 10.39 1.17
C ILE A 222 9.03 11.79 1.34
N ALA A 223 8.37 12.80 0.79
CA ALA A 223 8.59 14.20 1.09
C ALA A 223 10.01 14.76 0.81
N THR A 224 10.77 14.18 -0.14
CA THR A 224 12.07 14.78 -0.53
C THR A 224 11.90 16.01 -1.43
N GLU A 225 12.96 16.82 -1.57
CA GLU A 225 12.94 18.04 -2.40
C GLU A 225 12.57 17.75 -3.87
N GLU A 226 12.97 16.60 -4.40
CA GLU A 226 12.70 16.19 -5.79
C GLU A 226 11.22 15.88 -6.04
N CYS A 227 10.44 15.58 -4.99
CA CYS A 227 9.00 15.29 -5.11
C CYS A 227 8.20 16.57 -5.42
N LEU A 228 8.64 17.72 -4.88
CA LEU A 228 7.87 18.96 -4.89
C LEU A 228 7.55 19.48 -6.31
N PRO A 229 8.49 19.55 -7.28
CA PRO A 229 8.20 20.08 -8.61
C PRO A 229 7.16 19.24 -9.37
N VAL A 230 7.22 17.90 -9.23
CA VAL A 230 6.30 17.01 -9.96
C VAL A 230 4.90 17.06 -9.36
N LEU A 231 4.76 17.09 -8.02
CA LEU A 231 3.46 17.23 -7.35
C LEU A 231 2.80 18.56 -7.72
N LYS A 232 3.55 19.67 -7.69
CA LYS A 232 3.07 21.00 -8.11
C LYS A 232 2.66 21.04 -9.59
N LYS A 233 3.39 20.36 -10.46
CA LYS A 233 3.04 20.28 -11.89
C LYS A 233 1.69 19.58 -12.06
N TRP A 234 1.50 18.42 -11.45
CA TRP A 234 0.30 17.58 -11.67
C TRP A 234 -0.94 18.08 -10.93
N MET A 235 -0.79 18.71 -9.76
CA MET A 235 -1.93 19.36 -9.09
C MET A 235 -2.51 20.55 -9.90
N ASN A 236 -1.71 21.18 -10.76
CA ASN A 236 -2.11 22.36 -11.54
C ASN A 236 -2.38 22.05 -13.02
N LYS A 237 -2.23 20.79 -13.45
CA LYS A 237 -2.44 20.39 -14.84
C LYS A 237 -3.94 20.14 -15.09
N GLU A 238 -4.59 21.07 -15.79
CA GLU A 238 -6.04 21.07 -16.00
C GLU A 238 -6.56 19.83 -16.76
N ASP A 239 -5.78 19.34 -17.72
CA ASP A 239 -6.08 18.15 -18.54
C ASP A 239 -5.70 16.82 -17.86
N ALA A 240 -5.11 16.84 -16.66
CA ALA A 240 -4.82 15.61 -15.92
C ALA A 240 -6.11 14.96 -15.39
N PRO A 241 -6.13 13.61 -15.25
CA PRO A 241 -7.22 12.91 -14.58
C PRO A 241 -7.50 13.51 -13.19
N THR A 242 -8.77 13.69 -12.86
CA THR A 242 -9.19 14.34 -11.61
C THR A 242 -8.57 13.69 -10.37
N VAL A 243 -8.58 12.37 -10.29
CA VAL A 243 -7.99 11.61 -9.17
C VAL A 243 -6.50 11.90 -8.99
N VAL A 244 -5.73 11.98 -10.08
CA VAL A 244 -4.30 12.29 -10.02
C VAL A 244 -4.08 13.70 -9.50
N ARG A 245 -4.87 14.67 -9.99
CA ARG A 245 -4.78 16.07 -9.56
C ARG A 245 -5.12 16.22 -8.07
N GLU A 246 -6.19 15.58 -7.63
CA GLU A 246 -6.65 15.61 -6.23
C GLU A 246 -5.68 14.90 -5.30
N SER A 247 -5.14 13.74 -5.68
CA SER A 247 -4.08 13.08 -4.91
C SER A 247 -2.80 13.90 -4.87
N CYS A 248 -2.43 14.65 -5.91
CA CYS A 248 -1.32 15.60 -5.83
C CYS A 248 -1.59 16.76 -4.85
N ILE A 249 -2.84 17.20 -4.67
CA ILE A 249 -3.19 18.20 -3.66
C ILE A 249 -2.99 17.61 -2.26
N VAL A 250 -3.49 16.41 -2.00
CA VAL A 250 -3.30 15.70 -0.72
C VAL A 250 -1.82 15.44 -0.45
N ALA A 251 -1.07 15.00 -1.47
CA ALA A 251 0.36 14.75 -1.38
C ALA A 251 1.17 16.02 -1.08
N MET A 252 0.72 17.18 -1.55
CA MET A 252 1.33 18.47 -1.20
C MET A 252 1.15 18.79 0.28
N ASP A 253 -0.05 18.56 0.83
CA ASP A 253 -0.31 18.74 2.27
C ASP A 253 0.55 17.77 3.10
N MET A 254 0.69 16.51 2.65
CA MET A 254 1.58 15.53 3.29
C MET A 254 3.04 15.98 3.24
N TRP A 255 3.52 16.43 2.08
CA TRP A 255 4.88 16.91 1.89
C TRP A 255 5.18 18.11 2.81
N GLU A 256 4.24 19.06 2.88
CA GLU A 256 4.36 20.24 3.74
C GLU A 256 4.37 19.85 5.22
N TYR A 257 3.49 18.93 5.64
CA TYR A 257 3.49 18.42 7.01
C TYR A 257 4.84 17.80 7.40
N GLU A 258 5.37 16.89 6.57
CA GLU A 258 6.65 16.19 6.83
C GLU A 258 7.87 17.13 6.79
N ASN A 259 7.83 18.21 6.02
CA ASN A 259 8.90 19.22 5.95
C ASN A 259 8.69 20.42 6.88
N SER A 260 7.57 20.49 7.60
CA SER A 260 7.30 21.55 8.57
C SER A 260 7.99 21.27 9.90
N ASN A 261 8.33 22.35 10.63
CA ASN A 261 8.75 22.25 12.04
C ASN A 261 7.53 22.12 12.99
N GLU A 262 6.33 21.84 12.49
CA GLU A 262 5.12 21.77 13.31
C GLU A 262 5.05 20.43 14.07
N PHE A 263 5.86 20.34 15.13
CA PHE A 263 5.72 19.30 16.15
C PHE A 263 4.45 19.55 16.98
N GLN A 264 3.43 18.72 16.70
CA GLN A 264 2.51 18.05 17.65
C GLN A 264 2.11 18.80 18.94
N TYR A 265 0.79 18.96 19.16
CA TYR A 265 0.12 19.57 20.34
C TYR A 265 0.56 19.08 21.76
N ALA A 266 1.48 18.12 21.87
CA ALA A 266 2.03 17.64 23.14
C ALA A 266 3.08 18.57 23.79
N ASN A 267 3.42 19.71 23.17
CA ASN A 267 4.30 20.73 23.77
C ASN A 267 3.60 21.64 24.82
N GLY A 268 2.31 21.45 25.08
CA GLY A 268 1.57 22.19 26.11
C GLY A 268 1.90 21.85 27.57
N LEU A 269 2.85 20.94 27.82
CA LEU A 269 3.24 20.52 29.19
C LEU A 269 4.70 20.81 29.55
N SER A 270 5.50 21.37 28.66
CA SER A 270 6.94 21.62 28.89
C SER A 270 7.35 23.09 28.85
N SER A 271 6.40 24.03 28.83
CA SER A 271 6.73 25.43 29.13
C SER A 271 6.84 25.62 30.65
N GLU A 272 8.04 25.42 31.20
CA GLU A 272 8.37 26.06 32.48
C GLU A 272 8.17 27.58 32.31
N PRO A 273 7.41 28.24 33.21
CA PRO A 273 7.27 29.68 33.14
C PRO A 273 8.64 30.35 33.36
N PRO A 274 8.94 31.46 32.65
CA PRO A 274 10.22 32.14 32.80
C PRO A 274 10.42 32.60 34.25
N LEU A 275 11.58 32.27 34.81
CA LEU A 275 12.02 32.74 36.13
C LEU A 275 11.95 34.27 36.18
N ALA A 276 11.12 34.80 37.08
CA ALA A 276 11.04 36.23 37.36
C ALA A 276 12.42 36.75 37.80
N GLN A 277 12.92 37.78 37.12
CA GLN A 277 14.14 38.45 37.54
C GLN A 277 13.91 39.23 38.85
N PRO A 278 14.88 39.25 39.78
CA PRO A 278 14.73 39.98 41.04
C PRO A 278 14.71 41.49 40.80
N ILE A 279 13.69 42.15 41.32
CA ILE A 279 13.61 43.60 41.40
C ILE A 279 14.63 44.06 42.44
N THR A 280 15.70 44.73 41.99
CA THR A 280 16.60 45.49 42.85
C THR A 280 15.91 46.80 43.24
N VAL A 281 15.79 47.03 44.55
CA VAL A 281 15.49 48.34 45.17
C VAL A 281 16.78 48.89 45.74
#